data_AF-A0A3G2IA02-F1
#
_entry.id   AF-A0A3G2IA02-F1
#
_cell.length_a   1.000
_cell.length_b   1.000
_cell.length_c   1.000
_cell.angle_alpha   90.00
_cell.angle_beta   90.00
_cell.angle_gamma   90.00
#
_symmetry.space_group_name_H-M   'P 1'
#
loop_
_entity.id
_entity.type
_entity.pdbx_description
1 polymer ?
#
loop_
_entity_poly.entity_id
_entity_poly.type
_entity_poly.pdbx_seq_one_letter_code
_entity_poly.pdbx_strand_id
1 'polypeptide(L)'
;MFGLDAFHLARIQFAFTVSFHIIFPAITIGLASYLAVLEGLWLKSKNPVYRSLYDFWSKIFAVNFGMGVVSGLVMAYQFGTNWSGFSQFAGSITGPLLTYEVLTAFFLEAGFLGVMLFGWKRVGPGLHFFATCMVALGTLMSTFWILASNSWMQTPQGFEIHNGQVVPVDWFAVVFNPSFPYRLLHMSVAAFLSSAFFVGASAAWHLLRGNKTPAIKTMFSMALWMALIVAPLQAMIGDMHGLNTLKHQPAKIAAIEGHWENVPGEPTPLLLFGWPDMEQERTRYGLEIPALGSLILTHSLDKQVPALKEFPKEDRPNSTMVFWSFRIMAGLGMLMILAGVFSLWLRYRHRLYESRPFLRFMLWMGPSGLIAILAGWVTTEVGRQPWVVYGLLRTKDAVSAHGNLQMSISLLTFFVVYMSVFGASWLVMKSADPLLKTMRNIIKPLLMVMLAVIAVISIWTPLAHPQISTRWFSLPNFWFLLPVPLLVVACSAWLWLSVSRENSWHSTPFLLTLGLIFLGFSGLGISIWPYLIPPSITLWQAAAPPQSQGFMLVGALFIIPIILVYTFWSYYVFRGKVPHGEGYH
;
A
#
# COMPACT_ATOMS: atom_id res chain seq x y z
N MET A 1 13.00 29.26 5.88
CA MET A 1 11.96 28.28 6.24
C MET A 1 12.55 26.88 6.11
N PHE A 2 12.73 26.17 7.22
CA PHE A 2 13.14 24.76 7.41
C PHE A 2 14.40 24.17 6.71
N GLY A 3 15.08 24.84 5.78
CA GLY A 3 16.32 24.33 5.18
C GLY A 3 16.16 23.05 4.35
N LEU A 4 14.93 22.67 4.00
CA LEU A 4 14.64 21.50 3.18
C LEU A 4 14.87 21.84 1.70
N ASP A 5 15.79 21.11 1.07
CA ASP A 5 16.01 21.16 -0.38
C ASP A 5 15.06 20.22 -1.13
N ALA A 6 15.12 20.27 -2.46
CA ALA A 6 14.31 19.42 -3.34
C ALA A 6 14.50 17.91 -3.07
N PHE A 7 15.69 17.49 -2.65
CA PHE A 7 15.97 16.09 -2.30
C PHE A 7 15.19 15.65 -1.06
N HIS A 8 15.20 16.43 0.01
CA HIS A 8 14.42 16.13 1.21
C HIS A 8 12.92 16.18 0.94
N LEU A 9 12.46 17.16 0.14
CA LEU A 9 11.05 17.28 -0.23
C LEU A 9 10.57 16.08 -1.07
N ALA A 10 11.36 15.61 -2.03
CA ALA A 10 11.04 14.42 -2.84
C ALA A 10 10.89 13.16 -1.96
N ARG A 11 11.75 13.01 -0.95
CA ARG A 11 11.65 11.92 0.04
C ARG A 11 10.39 12.00 0.89
N ILE A 12 10.07 13.19 1.41
CA ILE A 12 8.85 13.42 2.20
C ILE A 12 7.60 13.14 1.35
N GLN A 13 7.58 13.61 0.11
CA GLN A 13 6.48 13.40 -0.82
C GLN A 13 6.28 11.92 -1.12
N PHE A 14 7.35 11.19 -1.47
CA PHE A 14 7.25 9.76 -1.73
C PHE A 14 6.83 8.99 -0.48
N ALA A 15 7.39 9.33 0.69
CA ALA A 15 7.01 8.73 1.97
C ALA A 15 5.53 8.94 2.29
N PHE A 16 5.00 10.14 2.06
CA PHE A 16 3.59 10.44 2.24
C PHE A 16 2.71 9.60 1.30
N THR A 17 3.03 9.57 0.01
CA THR A 17 2.26 8.84 -1.00
C THR A 17 2.24 7.34 -0.72
N VAL A 18 3.39 6.72 -0.47
CA VAL A 18 3.46 5.27 -0.22
C VAL A 18 2.81 4.89 1.12
N SER A 19 2.96 5.73 2.15
CA SER A 19 2.31 5.50 3.45
C SER A 19 0.79 5.60 3.36
N PHE A 20 0.28 6.55 2.58
CA PHE A 20 -1.15 6.64 2.31
C PHE A 20 -1.62 5.44 1.50
N HIS A 21 -0.87 5.08 0.45
CA HIS A 21 -1.21 3.96 -0.42
C HIS A 21 -1.35 2.66 0.37
N ILE A 22 -0.32 2.23 1.13
CA ILE A 22 -0.26 0.90 1.74
C ILE A 22 -1.42 0.57 2.69
N ILE A 23 -2.08 1.58 3.25
CA ILE A 23 -3.25 1.41 4.11
C ILE A 23 -4.36 0.65 3.38
N PHE A 24 -4.60 0.95 2.09
CA PHE A 24 -5.71 0.37 1.35
C PHE A 24 -5.42 -1.06 0.87
N PRO A 25 -4.29 -1.35 0.19
CA PRO A 25 -3.90 -2.72 -0.15
C PRO A 25 -3.83 -3.64 1.06
N ALA A 26 -3.29 -3.18 2.20
CA ALA A 26 -3.23 -4.01 3.41
C ALA A 26 -4.63 -4.48 3.85
N ILE A 27 -5.63 -3.58 3.81
CA ILE A 27 -7.02 -3.92 4.13
C ILE A 27 -7.60 -4.85 3.07
N THR A 28 -7.40 -4.57 1.78
CA THR A 28 -8.02 -5.34 0.69
C THR A 28 -7.45 -6.74 0.58
N ILE A 29 -6.14 -6.94 0.78
CA ILE A 29 -5.51 -8.28 0.81
C ILE A 29 -6.17 -9.16 1.88
N GLY A 30 -6.32 -8.64 3.10
CA GLY A 30 -6.97 -9.38 4.18
C GLY A 30 -8.48 -9.55 3.99
N LEU A 31 -9.20 -8.53 3.52
CA LEU A 31 -10.64 -8.61 3.32
C LEU A 31 -11.02 -9.50 2.14
N ALA A 32 -10.26 -9.54 1.05
CA ALA A 32 -10.53 -10.43 -0.08
C ALA A 32 -10.47 -11.90 0.38
N SER A 33 -9.42 -12.26 1.12
CA SER A 33 -9.27 -13.60 1.71
C SER A 33 -10.37 -13.90 2.73
N TYR A 34 -10.75 -12.92 3.56
CA TYR A 34 -11.85 -13.07 4.51
C TYR A 34 -13.20 -13.30 3.82
N LEU A 35 -13.48 -12.58 2.72
CA LEU A 35 -14.69 -12.76 1.91
C LEU A 35 -14.74 -14.15 1.26
N ALA A 36 -13.61 -14.64 0.74
CA ALA A 36 -13.49 -16.01 0.24
C ALA A 36 -13.81 -17.03 1.35
N VAL A 37 -13.27 -16.86 2.56
CA VAL A 37 -13.58 -17.74 3.70
C VAL A 37 -15.06 -17.70 4.07
N LEU A 38 -15.65 -16.51 4.18
CA LEU A 38 -17.07 -16.36 4.50
C LEU A 38 -17.96 -17.04 3.46
N GLU A 39 -17.68 -16.84 2.19
CA GLU A 39 -18.45 -17.46 1.12
C GLU A 39 -18.26 -18.98 1.08
N GLY A 40 -17.04 -19.49 1.26
CA GLY A 40 -16.78 -20.92 1.36
C GLY A 40 -17.50 -21.57 2.54
N LEU A 41 -17.50 -20.93 3.70
CA LEU A 41 -18.25 -21.38 4.88
C LEU A 41 -19.76 -21.35 4.64
N TRP A 42 -20.27 -20.31 3.98
CA TRP A 42 -21.67 -20.25 3.56
C TRP A 42 -22.01 -21.37 2.58
N LEU A 43 -21.17 -21.65 1.59
CA LEU A 43 -21.42 -22.71 0.62
C LEU A 43 -21.49 -24.07 1.30
N LYS A 44 -20.59 -24.33 2.27
CA LYS A 44 -20.52 -25.57 3.04
C LYS A 44 -21.69 -25.73 4.02
N SER A 45 -22.02 -24.69 4.78
CA SER A 45 -22.95 -24.81 5.91
C SER A 45 -24.34 -24.23 5.65
N LYS A 46 -24.52 -23.47 4.57
CA LYS A 46 -25.72 -22.68 4.23
C LYS A 46 -26.19 -21.75 5.36
N ASN A 47 -25.32 -21.42 6.31
CA ASN A 47 -25.67 -20.55 7.44
C ASN A 47 -25.77 -19.09 6.95
N PRO A 48 -26.94 -18.44 7.08
CA PRO A 48 -27.17 -17.09 6.57
C PRO A 48 -26.23 -16.05 7.20
N VAL A 49 -25.67 -16.31 8.39
CA VAL A 49 -24.75 -15.42 9.08
C VAL A 49 -23.53 -15.08 8.22
N TYR A 50 -22.92 -16.08 7.57
CA TYR A 50 -21.74 -15.87 6.75
C TYR A 50 -22.06 -15.03 5.52
N ARG A 51 -23.25 -15.20 4.93
CA ARG A 51 -23.71 -14.38 3.81
C ARG A 51 -23.97 -12.93 4.24
N SER A 52 -24.60 -12.70 5.39
CA SER A 52 -24.80 -11.35 5.91
C SER A 52 -23.47 -10.63 6.18
N LEU A 53 -22.46 -11.36 6.69
CA LEU A 53 -21.12 -10.83 6.85
C LEU A 53 -20.45 -10.54 5.50
N TYR A 54 -20.59 -11.43 4.53
CA TYR A 54 -20.06 -11.21 3.17
C TYR A 54 -20.63 -9.92 2.57
N ASP A 55 -21.96 -9.76 2.59
CA ASP A 55 -22.66 -8.62 2.00
C ASP A 55 -22.27 -7.28 2.67
N PHE A 56 -21.98 -7.32 3.97
CA PHE A 56 -21.49 -6.16 4.69
C PHE A 56 -20.04 -5.81 4.32
N TRP A 57 -19.14 -6.78 4.37
CA TRP A 57 -17.70 -6.56 4.18
C TRP A 57 -17.33 -6.36 2.71
N SER A 58 -18.08 -6.89 1.75
CA SER A 58 -17.85 -6.69 0.31
C SER A 58 -17.96 -5.22 -0.09
N LYS A 59 -18.89 -4.47 0.52
CA LYS A 59 -19.05 -3.02 0.31
C LYS A 59 -17.89 -2.21 0.89
N ILE A 60 -17.28 -2.67 1.98
CA ILE A 60 -16.10 -2.03 2.58
C ILE A 60 -14.86 -2.36 1.74
N PHE A 61 -14.74 -3.61 1.30
CA PHE A 61 -13.70 -4.08 0.40
C PHE A 61 -13.68 -3.28 -0.92
N ALA A 62 -14.80 -3.22 -1.65
CA ALA A 62 -14.90 -2.53 -2.95
C ALA A 62 -14.44 -1.06 -2.87
N VAL A 63 -14.79 -0.44 -1.75
CA VAL A 63 -14.49 0.95 -1.48
C VAL A 63 -12.99 1.15 -1.19
N ASN A 64 -12.36 0.31 -0.35
CA ASN A 64 -10.90 0.35 -0.15
C ASN A 64 -10.13 -0.06 -1.41
N PHE A 65 -10.67 -0.98 -2.20
CA PHE A 65 -10.09 -1.40 -3.48
C PHE A 65 -9.96 -0.22 -4.43
N GLY A 66 -11.04 0.55 -4.61
CA GLY A 66 -11.00 1.78 -5.40
C GLY A 66 -9.95 2.78 -4.91
N MET A 67 -9.80 2.94 -3.59
CA MET A 67 -8.77 3.81 -3.00
C MET A 67 -7.35 3.32 -3.30
N GLY A 68 -7.12 2.01 -3.23
CA GLY A 68 -5.86 1.37 -3.56
C GLY A 68 -5.45 1.64 -5.00
N VAL A 69 -6.37 1.47 -5.95
CA VAL A 69 -6.10 1.71 -7.38
C VAL A 69 -5.65 3.15 -7.65
N VAL A 70 -6.33 4.14 -7.08
CA VAL A 70 -5.97 5.57 -7.27
C VAL A 70 -4.59 5.89 -6.72
N SER A 71 -4.38 5.51 -5.47
CA SER A 71 -3.13 5.84 -4.78
C SER A 71 -1.95 5.09 -5.40
N GLY A 72 -2.17 3.88 -5.92
CA GLY A 72 -1.17 3.09 -6.65
C GLY A 72 -0.77 3.74 -7.97
N LEU A 73 -1.73 4.29 -8.73
CA LEU A 73 -1.45 5.02 -9.97
C LEU A 73 -0.49 6.19 -9.70
N VAL A 74 -0.76 6.98 -8.65
CA VAL A 74 0.09 8.11 -8.28
C VAL A 74 1.51 7.66 -7.95
N MET A 75 1.64 6.60 -7.15
CA MET A 75 2.95 6.05 -6.77
C MET A 75 3.74 5.59 -7.99
N ALA A 76 3.10 4.92 -8.97
CA ALA A 76 3.75 4.46 -10.19
C ALA A 76 4.38 5.62 -10.98
N TYR A 77 3.69 6.75 -11.13
CA TYR A 77 4.23 7.93 -11.79
C TYR A 77 5.41 8.56 -11.03
N GLN A 78 5.41 8.51 -9.70
CA GLN A 78 6.47 9.13 -8.89
C GLN A 78 7.85 8.49 -9.10
N PHE A 79 7.92 7.21 -9.51
CA PHE A 79 9.21 6.60 -9.88
C PHE A 79 9.85 7.33 -11.07
N GLY A 80 9.07 7.68 -12.10
CA GLY A 80 9.57 8.40 -13.26
C GLY A 80 9.76 9.90 -13.00
N THR A 81 8.80 10.54 -12.33
CA THR A 81 8.86 12.00 -12.13
C THR A 81 9.90 12.36 -11.09
N ASN A 82 9.88 11.76 -9.89
CA ASN A 82 10.68 12.19 -8.75
C ASN A 82 12.01 11.44 -8.60
N TRP A 83 12.14 10.27 -9.23
CA TRP A 83 13.27 9.35 -9.06
C TRP A 83 13.85 8.91 -10.41
N SER A 84 14.19 9.88 -11.26
CA SER A 84 14.73 9.63 -12.60
C SER A 84 16.01 8.79 -12.58
N GLY A 85 16.96 9.11 -11.69
CA GLY A 85 18.22 8.37 -11.57
C GLY A 85 17.99 6.90 -11.21
N PHE A 86 17.02 6.62 -10.33
CA PHE A 86 16.59 5.25 -10.05
C PHE A 86 15.98 4.57 -11.27
N SER A 87 15.07 5.24 -11.97
CA SER A 87 14.42 4.69 -13.17
C SER A 87 15.43 4.41 -14.29
N GLN A 88 16.45 5.25 -14.44
CA GLN A 88 17.56 5.04 -15.38
C GLN A 88 18.43 3.85 -14.99
N PHE A 89 18.79 3.76 -13.70
CA PHE A 89 19.68 2.73 -13.21
C PHE A 89 19.00 1.35 -13.18
N ALA A 90 17.81 1.25 -12.58
CA ALA A 90 17.14 -0.01 -12.21
C ALA A 90 15.90 -0.37 -13.03
N GLY A 91 15.49 0.48 -13.98
CA GLY A 91 14.24 0.30 -14.74
C GLY A 91 14.16 -1.01 -15.52
N SER A 92 15.28 -1.55 -15.98
CA SER A 92 15.38 -2.84 -16.68
C SER A 92 14.97 -4.05 -15.84
N ILE A 93 15.06 -3.94 -14.50
CA ILE A 93 14.69 -4.99 -13.55
C ILE A 93 13.34 -4.67 -12.91
N THR A 94 13.19 -3.46 -12.36
CA THR A 94 11.99 -3.10 -11.60
C THR A 94 10.78 -2.87 -12.50
N GLY A 95 10.98 -2.33 -13.71
CA GLY A 95 9.93 -2.09 -14.69
C GLY A 95 9.19 -3.37 -15.09
N PRO A 96 9.87 -4.44 -15.53
CA PRO A 96 9.22 -5.71 -15.82
C PRO A 96 8.48 -6.31 -14.62
N LEU A 97 9.04 -6.27 -13.41
CA LEU A 97 8.37 -6.80 -12.21
C LEU A 97 7.06 -6.05 -11.91
N LEU A 98 7.07 -4.72 -12.00
CA LEU A 98 5.87 -3.88 -11.85
C LEU A 98 4.87 -4.10 -13.01
N THR A 99 5.36 -4.38 -14.22
CA THR A 99 4.49 -4.71 -15.35
C THR A 99 3.78 -6.05 -15.14
N TYR A 100 4.50 -7.04 -14.59
CA TYR A 100 3.93 -8.33 -14.22
C TYR A 100 2.88 -8.21 -13.10
N GLU A 101 3.06 -7.28 -12.16
CA GLU A 101 2.01 -6.95 -11.20
C GLU A 101 0.71 -6.57 -11.90
N VAL A 102 0.78 -5.64 -12.87
CA VAL A 102 -0.41 -5.20 -13.62
C VAL A 102 -1.00 -6.36 -14.41
N LEU A 103 -0.19 -7.06 -15.21
CA LEU A 103 -0.64 -8.12 -16.10
C LEU A 103 -1.28 -9.29 -15.33
N THR A 104 -0.64 -9.74 -14.25
CA THR A 104 -1.04 -10.99 -13.57
C THR A 104 -2.00 -10.77 -12.40
N ALA A 105 -1.85 -9.67 -11.65
CA ALA A 105 -2.65 -9.42 -10.46
C ALA A 105 -3.81 -8.47 -10.76
N PHE A 106 -3.54 -7.27 -11.28
CA PHE A 106 -4.59 -6.27 -11.46
C PHE A 106 -5.65 -6.71 -12.45
N PHE A 107 -5.27 -7.36 -13.55
CA PHE A 107 -6.25 -7.91 -14.48
C PHE A 107 -7.05 -9.07 -13.88
N LEU A 108 -6.44 -9.90 -13.03
CA LEU A 108 -7.16 -10.98 -12.36
C LEU A 108 -8.17 -10.40 -11.36
N GLU A 109 -7.75 -9.44 -10.54
CA GLU A 109 -8.63 -8.73 -9.62
C GLU A 109 -9.75 -7.99 -10.35
N ALA A 110 -9.40 -7.03 -11.23
CA ALA A 110 -10.36 -6.19 -11.93
C ALA A 110 -11.29 -7.01 -12.82
N GLY A 111 -10.78 -8.09 -13.42
CA GLY A 111 -11.56 -9.04 -14.17
C GLY A 111 -12.69 -9.60 -13.31
N PHE A 112 -12.36 -10.33 -12.24
CA PHE A 112 -13.34 -11.06 -11.44
C PHE A 112 -14.12 -10.19 -10.43
N LEU A 113 -13.65 -8.98 -10.12
CA LEU A 113 -14.27 -8.07 -9.16
C LEU A 113 -15.73 -7.76 -9.50
N GLY A 114 -16.05 -7.55 -10.78
CA GLY A 114 -17.42 -7.28 -11.21
C GLY A 114 -18.39 -8.44 -10.88
N VAL A 115 -17.94 -9.68 -11.07
CA VAL A 115 -18.70 -10.88 -10.72
C VAL A 115 -18.81 -11.02 -9.19
N MET A 116 -17.73 -10.78 -8.45
CA MET A 116 -17.70 -10.87 -6.99
C MET A 116 -18.64 -9.84 -6.31
N LEU A 117 -18.78 -8.64 -6.89
CA LEU A 117 -19.61 -7.57 -6.31
C LEU A 117 -21.07 -7.64 -6.77
N PHE A 118 -21.32 -8.00 -8.03
CA PHE A 118 -22.65 -7.87 -8.64
C PHE A 118 -23.23 -9.19 -9.15
N GLY A 119 -22.47 -10.29 -9.04
CA GLY A 119 -22.82 -11.59 -9.62
C GLY A 119 -23.78 -12.44 -8.78
N TRP A 120 -24.04 -12.11 -7.51
CA TRP A 120 -24.85 -12.95 -6.59
C TRP A 120 -26.20 -13.42 -7.15
N LYS A 121 -26.89 -12.58 -7.93
CA LYS A 121 -28.18 -12.90 -8.56
C LYS A 121 -28.05 -13.27 -10.05
N ARG A 122 -26.85 -13.20 -10.62
CA ARG A 122 -26.61 -13.31 -12.08
C ARG A 122 -25.79 -14.55 -12.49
N VAL A 123 -25.00 -15.09 -11.57
CA VAL A 123 -24.18 -16.29 -11.75
C VAL A 123 -24.50 -17.35 -10.69
N GLY A 124 -24.15 -18.60 -10.97
CA GLY A 124 -24.32 -19.69 -10.02
C GLY A 124 -23.39 -19.56 -8.79
N PRO A 125 -23.72 -20.17 -7.63
CA PRO A 125 -22.94 -20.01 -6.40
C PRO A 125 -21.48 -20.47 -6.51
N GLY A 126 -21.19 -21.56 -7.23
CA GLY A 126 -19.81 -22.03 -7.40
C GLY A 126 -18.95 -21.08 -8.23
N LEU A 127 -19.56 -20.41 -9.20
CA LEU A 127 -18.88 -19.45 -10.06
C LEU A 127 -18.64 -18.12 -9.36
N HIS A 128 -19.61 -17.69 -8.56
CA HIS A 128 -19.43 -16.53 -7.68
C HIS A 128 -18.25 -16.77 -6.72
N PHE A 129 -18.21 -17.93 -6.08
CA PHE A 129 -17.12 -18.29 -5.18
C PHE A 129 -15.76 -18.38 -5.89
N PHE A 130 -15.73 -18.94 -7.10
CA PHE A 130 -14.53 -18.93 -7.93
C PHE A 130 -14.04 -17.50 -8.19
N ALA A 131 -14.94 -16.57 -8.54
CA ALA A 131 -14.59 -15.17 -8.74
C ALA A 131 -14.04 -14.53 -7.45
N THR A 132 -14.67 -14.76 -6.30
CA THR A 132 -14.18 -14.30 -4.99
C THR A 132 -12.78 -14.84 -4.69
N CYS A 133 -12.52 -16.11 -4.96
CA CYS A 133 -11.19 -16.72 -4.82
C CYS A 133 -10.16 -16.12 -5.78
N MET A 134 -10.53 -15.81 -7.03
CA MET A 134 -9.64 -15.17 -7.99
C MET A 134 -9.28 -13.74 -7.59
N VAL A 135 -10.22 -12.99 -7.02
CA VAL A 135 -9.92 -11.66 -6.45
C VAL A 135 -8.96 -11.79 -5.27
N ALA A 136 -9.19 -12.73 -4.35
CA ALA A 136 -8.26 -12.97 -3.23
C ALA A 136 -6.85 -13.39 -3.71
N LEU A 137 -6.78 -14.31 -4.68
CA LEU A 137 -5.52 -14.73 -5.29
C LEU A 137 -4.81 -13.56 -5.99
N GLY A 138 -5.55 -12.73 -6.72
CA GLY A 138 -5.03 -11.53 -7.36
C GLY A 138 -4.33 -10.61 -6.36
N THR A 139 -4.96 -10.34 -5.21
CA THR A 139 -4.35 -9.47 -4.17
C THR A 139 -3.05 -10.03 -3.59
N LEU A 140 -2.94 -11.35 -3.49
CA LEU A 140 -1.70 -12.01 -3.08
C LEU A 140 -0.64 -12.01 -4.18
N MET A 141 -1.05 -12.14 -5.45
CA MET A 141 -0.15 -12.00 -6.59
C MET A 141 0.39 -10.57 -6.75
N SER A 142 -0.43 -9.54 -6.46
CA SER A 142 0.07 -8.16 -6.42
C SER A 142 1.13 -8.01 -5.32
N THR A 143 0.85 -8.52 -4.11
CA THR A 143 1.81 -8.55 -3.00
C THR A 143 3.12 -9.24 -3.40
N PHE A 144 3.05 -10.36 -4.14
CA PHE A 144 4.21 -11.07 -4.65
C PHE A 144 5.09 -10.19 -5.54
N TRP A 145 4.54 -9.57 -6.58
CA TRP A 145 5.35 -8.82 -7.55
C TRP A 145 5.91 -7.51 -7.00
N ILE A 146 5.11 -6.77 -6.23
CA ILE A 146 5.59 -5.52 -5.62
C ILE A 146 6.72 -5.80 -4.61
N LEU A 147 6.61 -6.89 -3.85
CA LEU A 147 7.67 -7.28 -2.92
C LEU A 147 8.84 -7.96 -3.60
N ALA A 148 8.68 -8.61 -4.75
CA ALA A 148 9.83 -9.08 -5.53
C ALA A 148 10.70 -7.89 -5.93
N SER A 149 10.07 -6.84 -6.49
CA SER A 149 10.73 -5.59 -6.86
C SER A 149 11.40 -4.91 -5.66
N ASN A 150 10.66 -4.69 -4.57
CA ASN A 150 11.21 -4.00 -3.41
C ASN A 150 12.26 -4.86 -2.65
N SER A 151 12.16 -6.19 -2.65
CA SER A 151 13.17 -7.08 -2.04
C SER A 151 14.45 -7.14 -2.83
N TRP A 152 14.37 -7.05 -4.15
CA TRP A 152 15.56 -6.88 -4.97
C TRP A 152 16.30 -5.58 -4.62
N MET A 153 15.58 -4.49 -4.32
CA MET A 153 16.21 -3.24 -3.86
C MET A 153 16.91 -3.38 -2.49
N GLN A 154 16.52 -4.35 -1.66
CA GLN A 154 17.16 -4.64 -0.36
C GLN A 154 18.35 -5.59 -0.51
N THR A 155 18.20 -6.66 -1.27
CA THR A 155 19.24 -7.69 -1.46
C THR A 155 19.41 -7.99 -2.94
N PRO A 156 20.02 -7.08 -3.72
CA PRO A 156 20.08 -7.21 -5.17
C PRO A 156 20.99 -8.37 -5.58
N GLN A 157 20.53 -9.19 -6.52
CA GLN A 157 21.30 -10.30 -7.13
C GLN A 157 20.78 -10.60 -8.54
N GLY A 158 21.48 -11.48 -9.27
CA GLY A 158 21.07 -11.91 -10.61
C GLY A 158 21.19 -10.82 -11.68
N PHE A 159 22.08 -9.84 -11.49
CA PHE A 159 22.26 -8.70 -12.40
C PHE A 159 23.74 -8.46 -12.73
N GLU A 160 23.99 -7.80 -13.85
CA GLU A 160 25.25 -7.14 -14.19
C GLU A 160 25.02 -5.64 -14.41
N ILE A 161 26.07 -4.82 -14.37
CA ILE A 161 25.98 -3.39 -14.67
C ILE A 161 26.65 -3.12 -16.01
N HIS A 162 25.87 -2.71 -17.00
CA HIS A 162 26.37 -2.30 -18.32
C HIS A 162 26.03 -0.82 -18.55
N ASN A 163 27.01 0.00 -18.90
CA ASN A 163 26.84 1.44 -19.16
C ASN A 163 26.07 2.20 -18.07
N GLY A 164 26.32 1.87 -16.80
CA GLY A 164 25.66 2.51 -15.66
C GLY A 164 24.20 2.10 -15.45
N GLN A 165 23.70 1.07 -16.13
CA GLN A 165 22.39 0.47 -15.91
C GLN A 165 22.55 -0.96 -15.42
N VAL A 166 21.70 -1.39 -14.48
CA VAL A 166 21.63 -2.83 -14.17
C VAL A 166 20.94 -3.56 -15.33
N VAL A 167 21.33 -4.80 -15.58
CA VAL A 167 20.76 -5.67 -16.60
C VAL A 167 20.55 -7.05 -15.96
N PRO A 168 19.35 -7.64 -16.04
CA PRO A 168 19.11 -8.95 -15.47
C PRO A 168 19.84 -10.04 -16.27
N VAL A 169 20.61 -10.87 -15.57
CA VAL A 169 21.26 -12.07 -16.11
C VAL A 169 20.60 -13.37 -15.60
N ASP A 170 19.94 -13.31 -14.45
CA ASP A 170 19.15 -14.42 -13.88
C ASP A 170 17.88 -13.88 -13.21
N TRP A 171 16.74 -14.05 -13.90
CA TRP A 171 15.43 -13.62 -13.39
C TRP A 171 14.96 -14.39 -12.17
N PHE A 172 15.34 -15.67 -12.03
CA PHE A 172 14.97 -16.45 -10.86
C PHE A 172 15.68 -15.91 -9.62
N ALA A 173 16.98 -15.61 -9.73
CA ALA A 173 17.73 -14.95 -8.67
C ALA A 173 17.20 -13.54 -8.37
N VAL A 174 16.84 -12.76 -9.40
CA VAL A 174 16.25 -11.42 -9.22
C VAL A 174 14.97 -11.48 -8.38
N VAL A 175 14.04 -12.37 -8.74
CA VAL A 175 12.74 -12.51 -8.05
C VAL A 175 12.91 -13.13 -6.67
N PHE A 176 13.57 -14.29 -6.59
CA PHE A 176 13.79 -15.05 -5.35
C PHE A 176 15.11 -14.67 -4.67
N ASN A 177 15.28 -13.36 -4.45
CA ASN A 177 16.42 -12.83 -3.70
C ASN A 177 16.36 -13.18 -2.20
N PRO A 178 17.49 -13.14 -1.46
CA PRO A 178 17.58 -13.69 -0.10
C PRO A 178 16.51 -13.16 0.86
N SER A 179 16.14 -11.88 0.74
CA SER A 179 15.12 -11.28 1.59
C SER A 179 13.68 -11.57 1.15
N PHE A 180 13.44 -11.93 -0.12
CA PHE A 180 12.09 -12.00 -0.70
C PHE A 180 11.13 -12.95 0.03
N PRO A 181 11.46 -14.24 0.30
CA PRO A 181 10.51 -15.16 0.91
C PRO A 181 10.02 -14.69 2.29
N TYR A 182 10.94 -14.20 3.12
CA TYR A 182 10.62 -13.69 4.45
C TYR A 182 9.73 -12.46 4.39
N ARG A 183 10.03 -11.54 3.47
CA ARG A 183 9.29 -10.28 3.31
C ARG A 183 7.90 -10.53 2.76
N LEU A 184 7.76 -11.44 1.80
CA LEU A 184 6.47 -11.86 1.26
C LEU A 184 5.58 -12.40 2.38
N LEU A 185 6.07 -13.39 3.13
CA LEU A 185 5.32 -13.98 4.23
C LEU A 185 5.00 -12.95 5.32
N HIS A 186 5.98 -12.14 5.74
CA HIS A 186 5.80 -11.15 6.80
C HIS A 186 4.76 -10.10 6.44
N MET A 187 4.75 -9.60 5.20
CA MET A 187 3.79 -8.59 4.76
C MET A 187 2.38 -9.18 4.54
N SER A 188 2.27 -10.35 3.92
CA SER A 188 0.98 -11.00 3.69
C SER A 188 0.28 -11.32 5.01
N VAL A 189 1.02 -11.87 5.98
CA VAL A 189 0.49 -12.20 7.31
C VAL A 189 0.15 -10.93 8.10
N ALA A 190 0.95 -9.86 7.99
CA ALA A 190 0.63 -8.56 8.58
C ALA A 190 -0.67 -7.97 8.02
N ALA A 191 -0.90 -8.06 6.71
CA ALA A 191 -2.14 -7.61 6.08
C ALA A 191 -3.36 -8.40 6.60
N PHE A 192 -3.23 -9.72 6.76
CA PHE A 192 -4.29 -10.55 7.34
C PHE A 192 -4.61 -10.19 8.78
N LEU A 193 -3.58 -9.97 9.61
CA LEU A 193 -3.77 -9.50 10.99
C LEU A 193 -4.39 -8.12 11.05
N SER A 194 -3.96 -7.20 10.19
CA SER A 194 -4.53 -5.86 10.12
C SER A 194 -6.02 -5.89 9.84
N SER A 195 -6.45 -6.66 8.84
CA SER A 195 -7.87 -6.85 8.56
C SER A 195 -8.61 -7.57 9.68
N ALA A 196 -7.99 -8.53 10.36
CA ALA A 196 -8.59 -9.20 11.51
C ALA A 196 -8.87 -8.21 12.66
N PHE A 197 -7.92 -7.35 13.02
CA PHE A 197 -8.13 -6.33 14.05
C PHE A 197 -9.13 -5.26 13.62
N PHE A 198 -9.17 -4.90 12.34
CA PHE A 198 -10.19 -4.00 11.81
C PHE A 198 -11.61 -4.59 11.92
N VAL A 199 -11.79 -5.85 11.53
CA VAL A 199 -13.06 -6.60 11.68
C VAL A 199 -13.42 -6.78 13.16
N GLY A 200 -12.45 -7.16 13.99
CA GLY A 200 -12.62 -7.37 15.43
C GLY A 200 -13.03 -6.10 16.17
N ALA A 201 -12.43 -4.95 15.85
CA ALA A 201 -12.77 -3.66 16.43
C ALA A 201 -14.18 -3.21 16.04
N SER A 202 -14.58 -3.39 14.77
CA SER A 202 -15.96 -3.14 14.34
C SER A 202 -16.96 -3.99 15.16
N ALA A 203 -16.65 -5.26 15.36
CA ALA A 203 -17.49 -6.14 16.16
C ALA A 203 -17.54 -5.73 17.63
N ALA A 204 -16.39 -5.36 18.21
CA ALA A 204 -16.31 -4.87 19.58
C ALA A 204 -17.14 -3.61 19.80
N TRP A 205 -17.14 -2.67 18.84
CA TRP A 205 -17.98 -1.48 18.86
C TRP A 205 -19.48 -1.83 18.93
N HIS A 206 -19.93 -2.78 18.09
CA HIS A 206 -21.31 -3.24 18.10
C HIS A 206 -21.68 -3.94 19.42
N LEU A 207 -20.81 -4.79 19.96
CA LEU A 207 -21.01 -5.48 21.24
C LEU A 207 -21.10 -4.49 22.41
N LEU A 208 -20.27 -3.43 22.41
CA LEU A 208 -20.32 -2.36 23.42
C LEU A 208 -21.64 -1.58 23.40
N ARG A 209 -22.29 -1.48 22.24
CA ARG A 209 -23.63 -0.88 22.07
C ARG A 209 -24.78 -1.86 22.29
N GLY A 210 -24.50 -3.08 22.74
CA GLY A 210 -25.51 -4.10 23.04
C GLY A 210 -25.98 -4.90 21.82
N ASN A 211 -25.44 -4.67 20.62
CA ASN A 211 -25.75 -5.52 19.46
C ASN A 211 -24.99 -6.85 19.56
N LYS A 212 -25.67 -7.87 20.10
CA LYS A 212 -25.15 -9.23 20.31
C LYS A 212 -25.62 -10.23 19.24
N THR A 213 -25.97 -9.75 18.03
CA THR A 213 -26.44 -10.64 16.95
C THR A 213 -25.40 -11.73 16.60
N PRO A 214 -25.84 -12.88 16.07
CA PRO A 214 -24.94 -13.97 15.70
C PRO A 214 -23.82 -13.55 14.74
N ALA A 215 -24.09 -12.64 13.80
CA ALA A 215 -23.10 -12.11 12.87
C ALA A 215 -21.97 -11.36 13.57
N ILE A 216 -22.31 -10.45 14.49
CA ILE A 216 -21.33 -9.68 15.26
C ILE A 216 -20.46 -10.62 16.11
N LYS A 217 -21.07 -11.58 16.81
CA LYS A 217 -20.32 -12.58 17.60
C LYS A 217 -19.40 -13.42 16.72
N THR A 218 -19.87 -13.82 15.53
CA THR A 218 -19.11 -14.64 14.58
C THR A 218 -17.87 -13.90 14.09
N MET A 219 -18.02 -12.68 13.58
CA MET A 219 -16.88 -11.92 13.06
C MET A 219 -15.89 -11.52 14.17
N PHE A 220 -16.38 -11.20 15.39
CA PHE A 220 -15.50 -11.00 16.55
C PHE A 220 -14.71 -12.27 16.87
N SER A 221 -15.39 -13.42 16.87
CA SER A 221 -14.75 -14.69 17.15
C SER A 221 -13.70 -15.06 16.10
N MET A 222 -13.98 -14.87 14.81
CA MET A 222 -13.03 -15.13 13.71
C MET A 222 -11.79 -14.25 13.83
N ALA A 223 -11.96 -12.94 14.08
CA ALA A 223 -10.85 -12.01 14.27
C ALA A 223 -9.92 -12.43 15.43
N LEU A 224 -10.49 -12.90 16.54
CA LEU A 224 -9.71 -13.31 17.70
C LEU A 224 -8.99 -14.66 17.51
N TRP A 225 -9.55 -15.57 16.72
CA TRP A 225 -8.84 -16.79 16.31
C TRP A 225 -7.65 -16.45 15.40
N MET A 226 -7.82 -15.49 14.50
CA MET A 226 -6.72 -14.95 13.71
C MET A 226 -5.64 -14.35 14.62
N ALA A 227 -6.01 -13.51 15.59
CA ALA A 227 -5.03 -12.95 16.53
C ALA A 227 -4.28 -14.04 17.33
N LEU A 228 -4.98 -15.09 17.78
CA LEU A 228 -4.39 -16.15 18.59
C LEU A 228 -3.37 -17.01 17.81
N ILE A 229 -3.61 -17.27 16.52
CA ILE A 229 -2.78 -18.19 15.73
C ILE A 229 -1.77 -17.41 14.88
N VAL A 230 -2.24 -16.35 14.23
CA VAL A 230 -1.49 -15.66 13.19
C VAL A 230 -0.54 -14.61 13.78
N ALA A 231 -0.85 -14.00 14.93
CA ALA A 231 0.05 -13.04 15.56
C ALA A 231 1.35 -13.69 16.10
N PRO A 232 1.32 -14.87 16.76
CA PRO A 232 2.54 -15.59 17.09
C PRO A 232 3.35 -15.99 15.84
N LEU A 233 2.67 -16.46 14.79
CA LEU A 233 3.32 -16.79 13.52
C LEU A 233 3.99 -15.56 12.88
N GLN A 234 3.35 -14.39 12.93
CA GLN A 234 3.93 -13.12 12.48
C GLN A 234 5.24 -12.82 13.23
N ALA A 235 5.27 -13.01 14.55
CA ALA A 235 6.48 -12.78 15.34
C ALA A 235 7.61 -13.75 14.96
N MET A 236 7.30 -15.03 14.73
CA MET A 236 8.27 -16.03 14.27
C MET A 236 8.82 -15.68 12.88
N ILE A 237 7.96 -15.31 11.93
CA ILE A 237 8.39 -14.87 10.59
C ILE A 237 9.25 -13.60 10.71
N GLY A 238 8.90 -12.69 11.62
CA GLY A 238 9.65 -11.47 11.92
C GLY A 238 11.05 -11.74 12.43
N ASP A 239 11.20 -12.70 13.35
CA ASP A 239 12.50 -13.17 13.86
C ASP A 239 13.38 -13.71 12.73
N MET A 240 12.84 -14.63 11.91
CA MET A 240 13.55 -15.16 10.74
C MET A 240 13.95 -14.05 9.75
N HIS A 241 13.08 -13.07 9.54
CA HIS A 241 13.39 -11.92 8.70
C HIS A 241 14.49 -11.03 9.30
N GLY A 242 14.50 -10.85 10.62
CA GLY A 242 15.52 -10.15 11.38
C GLY A 242 16.89 -10.81 11.23
N LEU A 243 16.97 -12.15 11.37
CA LEU A 243 18.20 -12.92 11.16
C LEU A 243 18.73 -12.80 9.73
N ASN A 244 17.85 -12.86 8.73
CA ASN A 244 18.25 -12.63 7.34
C ASN A 244 18.80 -11.20 7.14
N THR A 245 18.17 -10.21 7.79
CA THR A 245 18.61 -8.81 7.74
C THR A 245 19.96 -8.63 8.43
N LEU A 246 20.21 -9.33 9.55
CA LEU A 246 21.50 -9.34 10.22
C LEU A 246 22.61 -9.83 9.27
N LYS A 247 22.33 -10.86 8.49
CA LYS A 247 23.29 -11.41 7.52
C LYS A 247 23.58 -10.47 6.34
N HIS A 248 22.55 -9.83 5.79
CA HIS A 248 22.66 -9.09 4.52
C HIS A 248 22.73 -7.56 4.65
N GLN A 249 22.22 -7.01 5.74
CA GLN A 249 22.20 -5.57 6.03
C GLN A 249 22.43 -5.30 7.53
N PRO A 250 23.59 -5.68 8.10
CA PRO A 250 23.85 -5.60 9.54
C PRO A 250 23.73 -4.18 10.10
N ALA A 251 24.06 -3.14 9.32
CA ALA A 251 23.89 -1.74 9.73
C ALA A 251 22.44 -1.37 10.06
N LYS A 252 21.46 -2.02 9.39
CA LYS A 252 20.04 -1.86 9.70
C LYS A 252 19.70 -2.45 11.06
N ILE A 253 20.22 -3.64 11.37
CA ILE A 253 20.02 -4.27 12.70
C ILE A 253 20.70 -3.44 13.79
N ALA A 254 21.92 -2.96 13.58
CA ALA A 254 22.60 -2.07 14.51
C ALA A 254 21.76 -0.80 14.81
N ALA A 255 21.14 -0.23 13.77
CA ALA A 255 20.26 0.93 13.91
C ALA A 255 18.91 0.61 14.57
N ILE A 256 18.36 -0.59 14.34
CA ILE A 256 17.20 -1.10 15.08
C ILE A 256 17.58 -1.20 16.55
N GLU A 257 18.65 -1.91 16.90
CA GLU A 257 19.04 -2.10 18.29
C GLU A 257 19.38 -0.76 18.97
N GLY A 258 19.94 0.21 18.23
CA GLY A 258 20.34 1.50 18.78
C GLY A 258 21.60 1.39 19.64
N HIS A 259 22.37 0.32 19.46
CA HIS A 259 23.66 0.12 20.13
C HIS A 259 24.78 0.75 19.30
N TRP A 260 25.65 1.50 19.97
CA TRP A 260 26.71 2.26 19.32
C TRP A 260 28.07 1.58 19.38
N GLU A 261 28.36 0.88 20.46
CA GLU A 261 29.61 0.17 20.71
C GLU A 261 29.33 -1.19 21.36
N ASN A 262 30.22 -2.15 21.13
CA ASN A 262 30.21 -3.47 21.75
C ASN A 262 31.32 -3.55 22.80
N VAL A 263 31.01 -4.07 23.99
CA VAL A 263 31.99 -4.33 25.05
C VAL A 263 32.57 -5.74 24.85
N PRO A 264 33.88 -5.92 24.62
CA PRO A 264 34.42 -7.25 24.31
C PRO A 264 34.09 -8.29 25.37
N GLY A 265 33.55 -9.44 24.94
CA GLY A 265 33.23 -10.58 25.81
C GLY A 265 31.86 -10.52 26.50
N GLU A 266 31.07 -9.45 26.29
CA GLU A 266 29.72 -9.33 26.84
C GLU A 266 28.64 -9.51 25.75
N PRO A 267 27.51 -10.18 26.04
CA PRO A 267 26.41 -10.23 25.09
C PRO A 267 25.73 -8.87 24.95
N THR A 268 25.20 -8.58 23.76
CA THR A 268 24.48 -7.35 23.45
C THR A 268 23.16 -7.29 24.23
N PRO A 269 22.91 -6.23 25.03
CA PRO A 269 21.62 -6.01 25.67
C PRO A 269 20.52 -5.76 24.64
N LEU A 270 19.25 -5.94 25.01
CA LEU A 270 18.13 -5.38 24.25
C LEU A 270 17.75 -4.02 24.86
N LEU A 271 17.85 -2.95 24.07
CA LEU A 271 17.30 -1.64 24.45
C LEU A 271 15.77 -1.60 24.26
N LEU A 272 15.02 -1.75 25.35
CA LEU A 272 13.56 -1.61 25.33
C LEU A 272 13.12 -0.17 25.10
N PHE A 273 13.84 0.78 25.69
CA PHE A 273 13.60 2.22 25.58
C PHE A 273 14.93 2.95 25.45
N GLY A 274 14.93 4.06 24.74
CA GLY A 274 16.11 4.90 24.58
C GLY A 274 15.89 5.95 23.49
N TRP A 275 16.78 6.94 23.45
CA TRP A 275 16.83 7.92 22.38
C TRP A 275 18.20 7.85 21.68
N PRO A 276 18.32 7.12 20.57
CA PRO A 276 19.54 7.11 19.77
C PRO A 276 19.82 8.52 19.24
N ASP A 277 20.96 9.08 19.61
CA ASP A 277 21.40 10.41 19.22
C ASP A 277 22.49 10.27 18.15
N MET A 278 22.14 10.60 16.90
CA MET A 278 23.04 10.42 15.76
C MET A 278 24.25 11.36 15.79
N GLU A 279 24.12 12.53 16.44
CA GLU A 279 25.20 13.51 16.53
C GLU A 279 26.19 13.13 17.64
N GLN A 280 25.66 12.73 18.80
CA GLN A 280 26.48 12.32 19.95
C GLN A 280 26.99 10.88 19.86
N GLU A 281 26.52 10.11 18.87
CA GLU A 281 26.85 8.70 18.66
C GLU A 281 26.70 7.83 19.91
N ARG A 282 25.59 8.04 20.62
CA ARG A 282 25.20 7.27 21.81
C ARG A 282 23.69 7.23 21.95
N THR A 283 23.19 6.24 22.68
CA THR A 283 21.76 6.18 23.04
C THR A 283 21.56 6.74 24.43
N ARG A 284 20.71 7.77 24.52
CA ARG A 284 20.39 8.47 25.77
C ARG A 284 19.21 7.78 26.44
N TYR A 285 19.17 7.82 27.78
CA TYR A 285 18.04 7.32 28.58
C TYR A 285 17.69 5.84 28.31
N GLY A 286 18.72 5.01 28.07
CA GLY A 286 18.56 3.60 27.74
C GLY A 286 17.97 2.80 28.90
N LEU A 287 16.95 2.00 28.60
CA LEU A 287 16.47 0.91 29.46
C LEU A 287 16.84 -0.41 28.77
N GLU A 288 17.77 -1.13 29.37
CA GLU A 288 18.38 -2.32 28.79
C GLU A 288 17.96 -3.58 29.54
N ILE A 289 17.72 -4.66 28.79
CA ILE A 289 17.65 -6.02 29.35
C ILE A 289 18.93 -6.76 28.94
N PRO A 290 19.78 -7.17 29.89
CA PRO A 290 21.03 -7.86 29.60
C PRO A 290 20.82 -9.13 28.75
N ALA A 291 21.74 -9.38 27.81
CA ALA A 291 21.81 -10.54 26.91
C ALA A 291 20.60 -10.82 26.00
N LEU A 292 19.48 -10.10 26.15
CA LEU A 292 18.26 -10.37 25.40
C LEU A 292 18.39 -10.02 23.91
N GLY A 293 19.19 -8.99 23.56
CA GLY A 293 19.47 -8.63 22.17
C GLY A 293 20.22 -9.73 21.45
N SER A 294 21.27 -10.26 22.08
CA SER A 294 21.98 -11.46 21.63
C SER A 294 21.07 -12.68 21.49
N LEU A 295 20.23 -12.94 22.50
CA LEU A 295 19.34 -14.09 22.46
C LEU A 295 18.37 -14.04 21.28
N ILE A 296 17.81 -12.86 20.98
CA ILE A 296 16.86 -12.70 19.88
C ILE A 296 17.57 -12.73 18.52
N LEU A 297 18.64 -11.95 18.36
CA LEU A 297 19.25 -11.71 17.05
C LEU A 297 20.37 -12.69 16.67
N THR A 298 20.87 -13.46 17.62
CA THR A 298 21.92 -14.47 17.37
C THR A 298 21.56 -15.86 17.88
N HIS A 299 20.43 -15.99 18.58
CA HIS A 299 20.01 -17.23 19.27
C HIS A 299 21.11 -17.80 20.18
N SER A 300 21.87 -16.90 20.82
CA SER A 300 23.03 -17.21 21.65
C SER A 300 23.12 -16.19 22.79
N LEU A 301 23.67 -16.61 23.93
CA LEU A 301 23.84 -15.76 25.12
C LEU A 301 25.25 -15.12 25.20
N ASP A 302 26.05 -15.33 24.17
CA ASP A 302 27.49 -15.07 24.14
C ASP A 302 27.93 -14.30 22.88
N LYS A 303 27.14 -14.34 21.80
CA LYS A 303 27.45 -13.63 20.56
C LYS A 303 26.94 -12.19 20.58
N GLN A 304 27.73 -11.28 20.03
CA GLN A 304 27.36 -9.88 19.89
C GLN A 304 26.65 -9.61 18.57
N VAL A 305 25.75 -8.63 18.61
CA VAL A 305 25.12 -8.03 17.44
C VAL A 305 26.00 -6.84 16.99
N PRO A 306 26.16 -6.58 15.68
CA PRO A 306 26.95 -5.45 15.19
C PRO A 306 26.50 -4.12 15.79
N ALA A 307 27.46 -3.28 16.17
CA ALA A 307 27.21 -1.95 16.70
C ALA A 307 27.31 -0.87 15.61
N LEU A 308 26.62 0.27 15.79
CA LEU A 308 26.57 1.34 14.78
C LEU A 308 27.95 1.92 14.42
N LYS A 309 28.87 2.02 15.38
CA LYS A 309 30.21 2.59 15.11
C LYS A 309 31.12 1.69 14.28
N GLU A 310 30.74 0.42 14.07
CA GLU A 310 31.45 -0.49 13.16
C GLU A 310 31.27 -0.11 11.68
N PHE A 311 30.25 0.72 11.36
CA PHE A 311 29.97 1.18 10.01
C PHE A 311 30.43 2.64 9.81
N PRO A 312 30.85 3.05 8.60
CA PRO A 312 31.11 4.47 8.29
C PRO A 312 29.89 5.36 8.55
N LYS A 313 30.09 6.60 9.01
CA LYS A 313 28.98 7.51 9.41
C LYS A 313 27.99 7.74 8.28
N GLU A 314 28.50 7.88 7.07
CA GLU A 314 27.77 8.11 5.84
C GLU A 314 26.91 6.91 5.40
N ASP A 315 27.18 5.71 5.94
CA ASP A 315 26.49 4.46 5.59
C ASP A 315 25.46 4.03 6.63
N ARG A 316 25.42 4.71 7.77
CA ARG A 316 24.49 4.41 8.85
C ARG A 316 23.09 4.95 8.52
N PRO A 317 22.04 4.12 8.60
CA PRO A 317 20.68 4.63 8.57
C PRO A 317 20.41 5.48 9.83
N ASN A 318 19.37 6.31 9.78
CA ASN A 318 18.96 7.10 10.94
C ASN A 318 18.41 6.17 12.05
N SER A 319 19.23 5.90 13.06
CA SER A 319 18.87 4.98 14.15
C SER A 319 17.69 5.49 14.96
N THR A 320 17.53 6.80 15.19
CA THR A 320 16.38 7.33 15.95
C THR A 320 15.04 6.92 15.34
N MET A 321 14.87 7.09 14.02
CA MET A 321 13.64 6.70 13.32
C MET A 321 13.46 5.18 13.29
N VAL A 322 14.53 4.44 12.98
CA VAL A 322 14.49 2.98 12.82
C VAL A 322 14.22 2.29 14.17
N PHE A 323 14.88 2.74 15.23
CA PHE A 323 14.69 2.25 16.60
C PHE A 323 13.23 2.36 17.02
N TRP A 324 12.64 3.56 16.93
CA TRP A 324 11.28 3.81 17.40
C TRP A 324 10.21 3.16 16.53
N SER A 325 10.39 3.17 15.20
CA SER A 325 9.47 2.48 14.31
C SER A 325 9.47 0.96 14.56
N PHE A 326 10.63 0.35 14.83
CA PHE A 326 10.69 -1.06 15.22
C PHE A 326 9.97 -1.32 16.56
N ARG A 327 10.19 -0.50 17.61
CA ARG A 327 9.51 -0.69 18.92
C ARG A 327 8.00 -0.58 18.80
N ILE A 328 7.50 0.37 18.00
CA ILE A 328 6.06 0.52 17.76
C ILE A 328 5.52 -0.73 17.06
N MET A 329 6.19 -1.21 16.01
CA MET A 329 5.80 -2.42 15.28
C MET A 329 5.80 -3.65 16.19
N ALA A 330 6.92 -3.94 16.86
CA ALA A 330 7.08 -5.11 17.71
C ALA A 330 6.14 -5.05 18.93
N GLY A 331 6.02 -3.88 19.58
CA GLY A 331 5.14 -3.67 20.73
C GLY A 331 3.67 -3.89 20.38
N LEU A 332 3.20 -3.38 19.23
CA LEU A 332 1.85 -3.66 18.76
C LEU A 332 1.67 -5.14 18.39
N GLY A 333 2.66 -5.79 17.79
CA GLY A 333 2.66 -7.24 17.53
C GLY A 333 2.48 -8.05 18.82
N MET A 334 3.22 -7.71 19.88
CA MET A 334 3.07 -8.35 21.19
C MET A 334 1.69 -8.10 21.80
N LEU A 335 1.14 -6.89 21.67
CA LEU A 335 -0.23 -6.59 22.11
C LEU A 335 -1.29 -7.40 21.34
N MET A 336 -1.06 -7.66 20.04
CA MET A 336 -1.95 -8.53 19.25
C MET A 336 -1.91 -9.98 19.72
N ILE A 337 -0.72 -10.51 20.05
CA ILE A 337 -0.56 -11.85 20.64
C ILE A 337 -1.31 -11.91 21.98
N LEU A 338 -1.10 -10.92 22.85
CA LEU A 338 -1.79 -10.82 24.14
C LEU A 338 -3.31 -10.76 23.96
N ALA A 339 -3.80 -10.04 22.96
CA ALA A 339 -5.23 -10.01 22.63
C ALA A 339 -5.76 -11.41 22.28
N GLY A 340 -5.03 -12.16 21.45
CA GLY A 340 -5.34 -13.53 21.09
C GLY A 340 -5.41 -14.46 22.30
N VAL A 341 -4.35 -14.47 23.11
CA VAL A 341 -4.25 -15.32 24.33
C VAL A 341 -5.32 -14.96 25.36
N PHE A 342 -5.51 -13.66 25.64
CA PHE A 342 -6.51 -13.22 26.60
C PHE A 342 -7.95 -13.52 26.12
N SER A 343 -8.17 -13.52 24.81
CA SER A 343 -9.46 -13.95 24.25
C SER A 343 -9.77 -15.42 24.56
N LEU A 344 -8.76 -16.30 24.56
CA LEU A 344 -8.94 -17.72 24.90
C LEU A 344 -9.34 -17.88 26.38
N TRP A 345 -8.69 -17.13 27.27
CA TRP A 345 -9.06 -17.10 28.68
C TRP A 345 -10.50 -16.60 28.90
N LEU A 346 -10.91 -15.53 28.21
CA LEU A 346 -12.29 -15.02 28.28
C LEU A 346 -13.33 -15.98 27.67
N ARG A 347 -12.95 -16.75 26.64
CA ARG A 347 -13.79 -17.83 26.09
C ARG A 347 -14.02 -18.92 27.12
N TYR A 348 -12.95 -19.36 27.78
CA TYR A 348 -13.03 -20.34 28.87
C TYR A 348 -13.91 -19.86 30.03
N ARG A 349 -13.86 -18.57 30.36
CA ARG A 349 -14.72 -17.96 31.41
C ARG A 349 -16.14 -17.59 30.93
N HIS A 350 -16.51 -17.93 29.69
CA HIS A 350 -17.79 -17.56 29.06
C HIS A 350 -18.10 -16.05 29.04
N ARG A 351 -17.07 -15.19 29.10
CA ARG A 351 -17.21 -13.71 29.20
C ARG A 351 -16.73 -12.97 27.95
N LEU A 352 -16.36 -13.68 26.89
CA LEU A 352 -15.76 -13.08 25.69
C LEU A 352 -16.57 -11.91 25.11
N TYR A 353 -17.89 -12.08 24.99
CA TYR A 353 -18.77 -11.09 24.37
C TYR A 353 -19.32 -10.04 25.36
N GLU A 354 -18.89 -10.09 26.62
CA GLU A 354 -19.51 -9.32 27.72
C GLU A 354 -18.51 -8.46 28.48
N SER A 355 -17.23 -8.85 28.49
CA SER A 355 -16.17 -8.10 29.15
C SER A 355 -15.96 -6.74 28.51
N ARG A 356 -16.63 -5.71 29.06
CA ARG A 356 -16.50 -4.32 28.59
C ARG A 356 -15.04 -3.82 28.51
N PRO A 357 -14.15 -4.12 29.49
CA PRO A 357 -12.75 -3.73 29.36
C PRO A 357 -12.07 -4.34 28.13
N PHE A 358 -12.31 -5.63 27.88
CA PHE A 358 -11.72 -6.31 26.71
C PHE A 358 -12.30 -5.81 25.39
N LEU A 359 -13.62 -5.58 25.33
CA LEU A 359 -14.25 -5.01 24.14
C LEU A 359 -13.73 -3.59 23.85
N ARG A 360 -13.51 -2.76 24.88
CA ARG A 360 -12.88 -1.44 24.72
C ARG A 360 -11.44 -1.59 24.22
N PHE A 361 -10.67 -2.51 24.80
CA PHE A 361 -9.32 -2.81 24.35
C PHE A 361 -9.29 -3.21 22.86
N MET A 362 -10.13 -4.16 22.45
CA MET A 362 -10.23 -4.58 21.04
C MET A 362 -10.67 -3.45 20.11
N LEU A 363 -11.56 -2.56 20.56
CA LEU A 363 -11.94 -1.36 19.81
C LEU A 363 -10.74 -0.44 19.57
N TRP A 364 -9.95 -0.16 20.62
CA TRP A 364 -8.73 0.66 20.52
C TRP A 364 -7.61 -0.01 19.73
N MET A 365 -7.59 -1.34 19.68
CA MET A 365 -6.65 -2.09 18.84
C MET A 365 -7.05 -2.10 17.36
N GLY A 366 -8.21 -1.57 16.96
CA GLY A 366 -8.63 -1.50 15.55
C GLY A 366 -7.56 -0.97 14.57
N PRO A 367 -6.92 0.19 14.81
CA PRO A 367 -5.88 0.72 13.94
C PRO A 367 -4.50 0.08 14.13
N SER A 368 -4.32 -0.82 15.11
CA SER A 368 -2.99 -1.34 15.47
C SER A 368 -2.27 -2.04 14.31
N GLY A 369 -2.99 -2.81 13.49
CA GLY A 369 -2.42 -3.48 12.33
C GLY A 369 -1.85 -2.52 11.29
N LEU A 370 -2.59 -1.46 10.98
CA LEU A 370 -2.16 -0.43 10.03
C LEU A 370 -0.97 0.37 10.56
N ILE A 371 -0.99 0.73 11.85
CA ILE A 371 0.12 1.43 12.49
C ILE A 371 1.38 0.56 12.49
N ALA A 372 1.25 -0.73 12.82
CA ALA A 372 2.37 -1.67 12.82
C ALA A 372 2.93 -1.88 11.40
N ILE A 373 2.08 -1.97 10.38
CA ILE A 373 2.51 -2.03 8.96
C ILE A 373 3.30 -0.78 8.59
N LEU A 374 2.77 0.42 8.87
CA LEU A 374 3.46 1.68 8.58
C LEU A 374 4.81 1.75 9.29
N ALA A 375 4.86 1.40 10.58
CA ALA A 375 6.09 1.38 11.35
C ALA A 375 7.10 0.34 10.82
N GLY A 376 6.64 -0.83 10.38
CA GLY A 376 7.48 -1.83 9.74
C GLY A 376 8.06 -1.40 8.39
N TRP A 377 7.26 -0.71 7.56
CA TRP A 377 7.73 -0.10 6.32
C TRP A 377 8.77 1.00 6.57
N VAL A 378 8.54 1.86 7.57
CA VAL A 378 9.53 2.87 7.99
C VAL A 378 10.82 2.19 8.45
N THR A 379 10.74 1.18 9.31
CA THR A 379 11.89 0.40 9.78
C THR A 379 12.70 -0.14 8.59
N THR A 380 12.02 -0.72 7.61
CA THR A 380 12.65 -1.40 6.48
C THR A 380 13.24 -0.43 5.45
N GLU A 381 12.53 0.65 5.12
CA GLU A 381 12.91 1.59 4.06
C GLU A 381 13.83 2.70 4.57
N VAL A 382 13.61 3.23 5.78
CA VAL A 382 14.55 4.15 6.43
C VAL A 382 15.81 3.40 6.84
N GLY A 383 15.68 2.15 7.29
CA GLY A 383 16.82 1.28 7.58
C GLY A 383 17.67 0.93 6.36
N ARG A 384 17.17 1.09 5.13
CA ARG A 384 17.96 0.93 3.89
C ARG A 384 18.77 2.18 3.56
N GLN A 385 18.36 3.35 4.08
CA GLN A 385 19.09 4.60 3.84
C GLN A 385 20.54 4.45 4.30
N PRO A 386 21.50 4.99 3.56
CA PRO A 386 21.38 6.00 2.49
C PRO A 386 21.21 5.43 1.06
N TRP A 387 20.80 4.18 0.92
CA TRP A 387 20.67 3.49 -0.37
C TRP A 387 19.22 3.40 -0.85
N VAL A 388 19.02 3.59 -2.17
CA VAL A 388 17.76 3.22 -2.85
C VAL A 388 17.85 1.77 -3.33
N VAL A 389 18.98 1.39 -3.92
CA VAL A 389 19.34 -0.01 -4.18
C VAL A 389 20.55 -0.32 -3.32
N TYR A 390 20.39 -1.20 -2.34
CA TYR A 390 21.39 -1.42 -1.29
C TYR A 390 22.75 -1.80 -1.87
N GLY A 391 23.79 -1.05 -1.49
CA GLY A 391 25.16 -1.23 -1.95
C GLY A 391 25.46 -0.77 -3.39
N LEU A 392 24.45 -0.35 -4.16
CA LEU A 392 24.60 -0.05 -5.59
C LEU A 392 24.26 1.40 -5.97
N LEU A 393 23.18 1.96 -5.42
CA LEU A 393 22.72 3.31 -5.76
C LEU A 393 22.30 4.08 -4.50
N ARG A 394 22.97 5.21 -4.24
CA ARG A 394 22.62 6.11 -3.13
C ARG A 394 21.35 6.90 -3.46
N THR A 395 20.58 7.23 -2.43
CA THR A 395 19.32 8.00 -2.58
C THR A 395 19.55 9.38 -3.19
N LYS A 396 20.68 10.02 -2.89
CA LYS A 396 21.03 11.34 -3.44
C LYS A 396 21.26 11.33 -4.96
N ASP A 397 21.72 10.20 -5.50
CA ASP A 397 22.02 10.03 -6.93
C ASP A 397 20.81 9.49 -7.71
N ALA A 398 19.77 9.04 -6.99
CA ALA A 398 18.54 8.50 -7.56
C ALA A 398 17.47 9.56 -7.85
N VAL A 399 17.55 10.73 -7.19
CA VAL A 399 16.51 11.77 -7.24
C VAL A 399 16.57 12.55 -8.56
N SER A 400 15.40 12.94 -9.07
CA SER A 400 15.30 13.83 -10.22
C SER A 400 15.73 15.25 -9.89
N ALA A 401 16.39 15.92 -10.83
CA ALA A 401 16.82 17.31 -10.71
C ALA A 401 15.62 18.28 -10.78
N HIS A 402 15.08 18.65 -9.62
CA HIS A 402 13.99 19.62 -9.49
C HIS A 402 14.40 20.85 -8.68
N GLY A 403 13.72 21.97 -8.92
CA GLY A 403 13.80 23.15 -8.06
C GLY A 403 12.99 22.98 -6.77
N ASN A 404 13.45 23.60 -5.67
CA ASN A 404 12.78 23.56 -4.36
C ASN A 404 11.32 24.03 -4.42
N LEU A 405 11.04 25.07 -5.22
CA LEU A 405 9.70 25.63 -5.39
C LEU A 405 8.75 24.62 -6.06
N GLN A 406 9.21 23.96 -7.13
CA GLN A 406 8.42 22.96 -7.85
C GLN A 406 8.05 21.78 -6.94
N MET A 407 9.02 21.27 -6.18
CA MET A 407 8.77 20.19 -5.21
C MET A 407 7.84 20.62 -4.08
N SER A 408 7.98 21.84 -3.57
CA SER A 408 7.10 22.37 -2.51
C SER A 408 5.64 22.50 -2.97
N ILE A 409 5.42 23.03 -4.18
CA ILE A 409 4.08 23.15 -4.76
C ILE A 409 3.48 21.76 -5.01
N SER A 410 4.25 20.85 -5.61
CA SER A 410 3.84 19.47 -5.86
C SER A 410 3.41 18.76 -4.58
N LEU A 411 4.23 18.80 -3.53
CA LEU A 411 3.93 18.22 -2.24
C LEU A 411 2.65 18.81 -1.62
N LEU A 412 2.49 20.13 -1.64
CA LEU A 412 1.28 20.78 -1.14
C LEU A 412 0.04 20.34 -1.92
N THR A 413 0.12 20.27 -3.26
CA THR A 413 -0.98 19.79 -4.09
C THR A 413 -1.34 18.33 -3.76
N PHE A 414 -0.34 17.45 -3.60
CA PHE A 414 -0.59 16.06 -3.18
C PHE A 414 -1.30 16.00 -1.84
N PHE A 415 -0.80 16.74 -0.85
CA PHE A 415 -1.39 16.79 0.48
C PHE A 415 -2.85 17.28 0.43
N VAL A 416 -3.11 18.39 -0.26
CA VAL A 416 -4.45 18.97 -0.39
C VAL A 416 -5.37 18.00 -1.11
N VAL A 417 -5.01 17.45 -2.27
CA VAL A 417 -5.90 16.54 -3.04
C VAL A 417 -6.23 15.28 -2.24
N TYR A 418 -5.23 14.67 -1.59
CA TYR A 418 -5.40 13.44 -0.82
C TYR A 418 -6.22 13.67 0.45
N MET A 419 -5.93 14.72 1.21
CA MET A 419 -6.58 14.98 2.50
C MET A 419 -7.97 15.61 2.36
N SER A 420 -8.22 16.37 1.30
CA SER A 420 -9.37 17.26 1.24
C SER A 420 -10.51 16.71 0.38
N VAL A 421 -10.38 16.69 -0.95
CA VAL A 421 -11.49 16.26 -1.84
C VAL A 421 -11.70 14.75 -1.74
N PHE A 422 -10.62 13.97 -1.69
CA PHE A 422 -10.70 12.51 -1.62
C PHE A 422 -11.19 12.02 -0.24
N GLY A 423 -10.64 12.58 0.85
CA GLY A 423 -11.07 12.29 2.22
C GLY A 423 -12.50 12.73 2.52
N ALA A 424 -12.92 13.92 2.08
CA ALA A 424 -14.28 14.40 2.31
C ALA A 424 -15.32 13.61 1.50
N SER A 425 -15.03 13.28 0.24
CA SER A 425 -15.92 12.45 -0.59
C SER A 425 -16.05 11.02 -0.05
N TRP A 426 -14.97 10.46 0.51
CA TRP A 426 -15.03 9.20 1.25
C TRP A 426 -15.96 9.29 2.47
N LEU A 427 -15.80 10.33 3.28
CA LEU A 427 -16.61 10.51 4.48
C LEU A 427 -18.09 10.74 4.12
N VAL A 428 -18.42 11.43 3.02
CA VAL A 428 -19.81 11.52 2.53
C VAL A 428 -20.41 10.16 2.22
N MET A 429 -19.61 9.21 1.70
CA MET A 429 -20.07 7.86 1.42
C MET A 429 -20.25 7.00 2.68
N LYS A 430 -19.51 7.28 3.75
CA LYS A 430 -19.45 6.42 4.96
C LYS A 430 -20.08 7.01 6.21
N SER A 431 -20.44 8.29 6.21
CA SER A 431 -20.99 8.98 7.37
C SER A 431 -22.51 9.07 7.29
N ALA A 432 -23.16 8.99 8.45
CA ALA A 432 -24.54 9.42 8.64
C ALA A 432 -24.57 10.85 9.22
N ASP A 433 -25.75 11.44 9.34
CA ASP A 433 -25.91 12.77 9.95
C ASP A 433 -25.46 12.75 11.43
N PRO A 434 -24.79 13.81 11.93
CA PRO A 434 -24.55 15.14 11.31
C PRO A 434 -23.24 15.28 10.51
N LEU A 435 -22.33 14.29 10.57
CA LEU A 435 -21.02 14.35 9.91
C LEU A 435 -21.15 14.42 8.38
N LEU A 436 -22.14 13.72 7.82
CA LEU A 436 -22.47 13.76 6.40
C LEU A 436 -22.69 15.19 5.88
N LYS A 437 -23.48 15.99 6.61
CA LYS A 437 -23.81 17.38 6.25
C LYS A 437 -22.58 18.28 6.29
N THR A 438 -21.76 18.15 7.33
CA THR A 438 -20.49 18.89 7.43
C THR A 438 -19.57 18.59 6.26
N MET A 439 -19.42 17.32 5.89
CA MET A 439 -18.54 16.93 4.78
C MET A 439 -19.07 17.42 3.43
N ARG A 440 -20.38 17.36 3.18
CA ARG A 440 -20.99 17.93 1.96
C ARG A 440 -20.71 19.44 1.82
N ASN A 441 -20.72 20.19 2.93
CA ASN A 441 -20.41 21.62 2.90
C ASN A 441 -18.93 21.88 2.63
N ILE A 442 -18.03 21.05 3.17
CA ILE A 442 -16.58 21.19 3.00
C ILE A 442 -16.13 20.81 1.58
N ILE A 443 -16.78 19.87 0.90
CA ILE A 443 -16.37 19.46 -0.47
C ILE A 443 -16.43 20.63 -1.47
N LYS A 444 -17.40 21.54 -1.35
CA LYS A 444 -17.57 22.67 -2.29
C LYS A 444 -16.36 23.62 -2.33
N PRO A 445 -15.92 24.22 -1.21
CA PRO A 445 -14.73 25.08 -1.23
C PRO A 445 -13.48 24.31 -1.64
N LEU A 446 -13.34 23.04 -1.26
CA LEU A 446 -12.20 22.21 -1.66
C LEU A 446 -12.17 21.94 -3.17
N LEU A 447 -13.32 21.65 -3.78
CA LEU A 447 -13.45 21.47 -5.22
C LEU A 447 -13.08 22.77 -5.94
N MET A 448 -13.52 23.94 -5.46
CA MET A 448 -13.15 25.23 -6.05
C MET A 448 -11.64 25.49 -5.98
N VAL A 449 -11.01 25.22 -4.83
CA VAL A 449 -9.56 25.35 -4.67
C VAL A 449 -8.84 24.40 -5.63
N MET A 450 -9.27 23.15 -5.72
CA MET A 450 -8.69 22.17 -6.64
C MET A 450 -8.81 22.63 -8.10
N LEU A 451 -9.98 23.12 -8.52
CA LEU A 451 -10.20 23.61 -9.88
C LEU A 451 -9.38 24.86 -10.19
N ALA A 452 -9.24 25.77 -9.23
CA ALA A 452 -8.37 26.94 -9.38
C ALA A 452 -6.90 26.52 -9.58
N VAL A 453 -6.42 25.56 -8.78
CA VAL A 453 -5.06 25.01 -8.92
C VAL A 453 -4.89 24.33 -10.29
N ILE A 454 -5.85 23.50 -10.71
CA ILE A 454 -5.82 22.86 -12.03
C ILE A 454 -5.78 23.91 -13.14
N ALA A 455 -6.64 24.94 -13.09
CA ALA A 455 -6.68 26.00 -14.09
C ALA A 455 -5.35 26.76 -14.18
N VAL A 456 -4.76 27.12 -13.04
CA VAL A 456 -3.45 27.77 -12.98
C VAL A 456 -2.38 26.89 -13.62
N ILE A 457 -2.32 25.60 -13.27
CA ILE A 457 -1.35 24.66 -13.83
C ILE A 457 -1.57 24.47 -15.34
N SER A 458 -2.82 24.30 -15.77
CA SER A 458 -3.18 24.10 -17.19
C SER A 458 -2.87 25.31 -18.08
N ILE A 459 -2.88 26.52 -17.52
CA ILE A 459 -2.47 27.75 -18.22
C ILE A 459 -0.95 27.91 -18.18
N TRP A 460 -0.35 27.74 -17.00
CA TRP A 460 1.08 27.99 -16.80
C TRP A 460 1.97 26.98 -17.53
N THR A 461 1.61 25.69 -17.51
CA THR A 461 2.46 24.61 -18.03
C THR A 461 2.73 24.75 -19.54
N PRO A 462 1.73 24.99 -20.42
CA PRO A 462 1.99 25.24 -21.84
C PRO A 462 2.78 26.52 -22.10
N LEU A 463 2.59 27.56 -21.28
CA LEU A 463 3.34 28.82 -21.40
C LEU A 463 4.82 28.64 -21.01
N ALA A 464 5.09 27.81 -20.00
CA ALA A 464 6.44 27.51 -19.54
C ALA A 464 7.16 26.47 -20.43
N HIS A 465 6.42 25.56 -21.06
CA HIS A 465 6.95 24.45 -21.84
C HIS A 465 6.36 24.39 -23.25
N PRO A 466 7.07 24.93 -24.26
CA PRO A 466 6.60 24.96 -25.65
C PRO A 466 6.21 23.59 -26.21
N GLN A 467 6.90 22.53 -25.81
CA GLN A 467 6.60 21.15 -26.21
C GLN A 467 5.20 20.71 -25.77
N ILE A 468 4.80 21.08 -24.55
CA ILE A 468 3.46 20.81 -24.01
C ILE A 468 2.43 21.67 -24.74
N SER A 469 2.76 22.93 -25.01
CA SER A 469 1.89 23.80 -25.82
C SER A 469 1.61 23.21 -27.21
N THR A 470 2.65 22.81 -27.94
CA THR A 470 2.48 22.15 -29.23
C THR A 470 1.66 20.88 -29.09
N ARG A 471 1.87 20.05 -28.06
CA ARG A 471 1.10 18.82 -27.84
C ARG A 471 -0.40 19.08 -27.72
N TRP A 472 -0.81 20.06 -26.93
CA TRP A 472 -2.22 20.32 -26.63
C TRP A 472 -2.92 21.22 -27.65
N PHE A 473 -2.21 22.16 -28.25
CA PHE A 473 -2.81 23.23 -29.06
C PHE A 473 -2.46 23.15 -30.56
N SER A 474 -1.61 22.20 -30.99
CA SER A 474 -1.43 21.95 -32.43
C SER A 474 -2.64 21.22 -33.02
N LEU A 475 -2.92 21.47 -34.29
CA LEU A 475 -3.85 20.65 -35.06
C LEU A 475 -3.11 19.43 -35.63
N PRO A 476 -3.71 18.22 -35.58
CA PRO A 476 -5.07 17.92 -35.14
C PRO A 476 -5.19 17.58 -33.64
N ASN A 477 -4.09 17.57 -32.88
CA ASN A 477 -4.05 17.12 -31.48
C ASN A 477 -5.07 17.82 -30.58
N PHE A 478 -5.32 19.12 -30.79
CA PHE A 478 -6.32 19.88 -30.04
C PHE A 478 -7.68 19.15 -30.00
N TRP A 479 -8.19 18.71 -31.15
CA TRP A 479 -9.49 18.03 -31.23
C TRP A 479 -9.48 16.64 -30.59
N PHE A 480 -8.38 15.90 -30.74
CA PHE A 480 -8.24 14.58 -30.15
C PHE A 480 -8.09 14.62 -28.62
N LEU A 481 -7.50 15.68 -28.08
CA LEU A 481 -7.21 15.81 -26.66
C LEU A 481 -8.27 16.63 -25.89
N LEU A 482 -9.10 17.42 -26.59
CA LEU A 482 -10.20 18.20 -26.04
C LEU A 482 -11.19 17.42 -25.16
N PRO A 483 -11.49 16.12 -25.39
CA PRO A 483 -12.36 15.37 -24.50
C PRO A 483 -11.89 15.33 -23.04
N VAL A 484 -10.58 15.35 -22.78
CA VAL A 484 -10.03 15.28 -21.41
C VAL A 484 -10.44 16.50 -20.56
N PRO A 485 -10.16 17.76 -20.95
CA PRO A 485 -10.58 18.92 -20.19
C PRO A 485 -12.11 19.07 -20.13
N LEU A 486 -12.85 18.68 -21.18
CA LEU A 486 -14.31 18.69 -21.17
C LEU A 486 -14.88 17.73 -20.12
N LEU A 487 -14.32 16.52 -20.01
CA LEU A 487 -14.68 15.56 -18.97
C LEU A 487 -14.33 16.06 -17.57
N VAL A 488 -13.21 16.77 -17.39
CA VAL A 488 -12.87 17.40 -16.10
C VAL A 488 -13.94 18.40 -15.69
N VAL A 489 -14.37 19.27 -16.60
CA VAL A 489 -15.44 20.25 -16.33
C VAL A 489 -16.77 19.54 -16.04
N ALA A 490 -17.14 18.54 -16.84
CA ALA A 490 -18.38 17.78 -16.68
C ALA A 490 -18.42 17.02 -15.34
N CYS A 491 -17.36 16.29 -14.99
CA CYS A 491 -17.24 15.59 -13.72
C CYS A 491 -17.27 16.54 -12.53
N SER A 492 -16.64 17.71 -12.65
CA SER A 492 -16.63 18.73 -11.59
C SER A 492 -18.00 19.37 -11.38
N ALA A 493 -18.70 19.71 -12.47
CA ALA A 493 -20.06 20.21 -12.41
C ALA A 493 -21.02 19.17 -11.81
N TRP A 494 -20.88 17.90 -12.22
CA TRP A 494 -21.68 16.82 -11.67
C TRP A 494 -21.36 16.59 -10.19
N LEU A 495 -20.10 16.70 -9.78
CA LEU A 495 -19.68 16.57 -8.38
C LEU A 495 -20.35 17.68 -7.54
N TRP A 496 -20.27 18.92 -8.00
CA TRP A 496 -20.92 20.06 -7.37
C TRP A 496 -22.43 19.86 -7.20
N LEU A 497 -23.10 19.43 -8.26
CA LEU A 497 -24.55 19.15 -8.26
C LEU A 497 -24.90 17.99 -7.33
N SER A 498 -24.12 16.92 -7.34
CA SER A 498 -24.35 15.75 -6.50
C SER A 498 -24.24 16.08 -5.02
N VAL A 499 -23.25 16.88 -4.63
CA VAL A 499 -23.07 17.29 -3.23
C VAL A 499 -24.17 18.26 -2.78
N SER A 500 -24.68 19.08 -3.70
CA SER A 500 -25.75 20.06 -3.45
C SER A 500 -27.14 19.46 -3.32
N ARG A 501 -27.38 18.26 -3.85
CA ARG A 501 -28.69 17.58 -3.78
C ARG A 501 -28.69 16.56 -2.64
N GLU A 502 -29.61 16.68 -1.68
CA GLU A 502 -29.72 15.73 -0.55
C GLU A 502 -30.06 14.31 -1.03
N ASN A 503 -30.86 14.17 -2.09
CA ASN A 503 -31.28 12.90 -2.69
C ASN A 503 -30.27 12.26 -3.67
N SER A 504 -29.04 12.76 -3.74
CA SER A 504 -28.01 12.13 -4.58
C SER A 504 -27.46 10.86 -3.94
N TRP A 505 -27.08 9.89 -4.78
CA TRP A 505 -26.45 8.66 -4.32
C TRP A 505 -25.17 8.99 -3.55
N HIS A 506 -25.05 8.48 -2.32
CA HIS A 506 -23.94 8.79 -1.42
C HIS A 506 -22.56 8.41 -2.00
N SER A 507 -22.51 7.49 -2.97
CA SER A 507 -21.29 7.09 -3.68
C SER A 507 -20.89 8.00 -4.84
N THR A 508 -21.80 8.81 -5.38
CA THR A 508 -21.53 9.65 -6.56
C THR A 508 -20.39 10.64 -6.34
N PRO A 509 -20.33 11.40 -5.21
CA PRO A 509 -19.22 12.32 -4.99
C PRO A 509 -17.86 11.62 -4.98
N PHE A 510 -17.81 10.42 -4.40
CA PHE A 510 -16.61 9.60 -4.35
C PHE A 510 -16.16 9.14 -5.75
N LEU A 511 -17.09 8.60 -6.55
CA LEU A 511 -16.80 8.13 -7.91
C LEU A 511 -16.38 9.28 -8.86
N LEU A 512 -16.98 10.46 -8.71
CA LEU A 512 -16.60 11.62 -9.52
C LEU A 512 -15.24 12.18 -9.12
N THR A 513 -14.92 12.18 -7.83
CA THR A 513 -13.57 12.53 -7.35
C THR A 513 -12.52 11.57 -7.91
N LEU A 514 -12.82 10.27 -7.90
CA LEU A 514 -12.01 9.22 -8.52
C LEU A 514 -11.75 9.52 -10.00
N GLY A 515 -12.82 9.84 -10.75
CA GLY A 515 -12.74 10.21 -12.16
C GLY A 515 -11.89 11.47 -12.40
N LEU A 516 -12.02 12.50 -11.57
CA LEU A 516 -11.23 13.74 -11.69
C LEU A 516 -9.73 13.49 -11.48
N ILE A 517 -9.35 12.66 -10.51
CA ILE A 517 -7.95 12.28 -10.29
C ILE A 517 -7.42 11.52 -11.52
N PHE A 518 -8.18 10.54 -12.03
CA PHE A 518 -7.80 9.79 -13.23
C PHE A 518 -7.61 10.69 -14.46
N LEU A 519 -8.51 11.65 -14.69
CA LEU A 519 -8.39 12.61 -15.79
C LEU A 519 -7.18 13.53 -15.62
N GLY A 520 -6.87 13.95 -14.40
CA GLY A 520 -5.65 14.71 -14.08
C GLY A 520 -4.37 13.97 -14.47
N PHE A 521 -4.26 12.69 -14.10
CA PHE A 521 -3.12 11.86 -14.49
C PHE A 521 -3.08 11.55 -15.99
N SER A 522 -4.23 11.37 -16.63
CA SER A 522 -4.32 11.21 -18.08
C SER A 522 -3.77 12.45 -18.79
N GLY A 523 -4.15 13.65 -18.33
CA GLY A 523 -3.62 14.90 -18.84
C GLY A 523 -2.11 15.03 -18.64
N LEU A 524 -1.58 14.62 -17.49
CA LEU A 524 -0.13 14.58 -17.25
C LEU A 524 0.56 13.62 -18.23
N GLY A 525 0.06 12.39 -18.37
CA GLY A 525 0.62 11.39 -19.28
C GLY A 525 0.65 11.85 -20.74
N ILE A 526 -0.43 12.48 -21.21
CA ILE A 526 -0.50 13.11 -22.54
C ILE A 526 0.56 14.21 -22.68
N SER A 527 0.71 15.05 -21.65
CA SER A 527 1.63 16.19 -21.67
C SER A 527 3.09 15.76 -21.77
N ILE A 528 3.47 14.69 -21.07
CA ILE A 528 4.86 14.23 -21.03
C ILE A 528 5.22 13.23 -22.14
N TRP A 529 4.24 12.68 -22.85
CA TRP A 529 4.49 11.76 -23.96
C TRP A 529 5.43 12.38 -25.04
N PRO A 530 6.42 11.64 -25.58
CA PRO A 530 6.75 10.23 -25.35
C PRO A 530 7.81 10.02 -24.25
N TYR A 531 8.02 10.98 -23.35
CA TYR A 531 9.02 10.88 -22.29
C TYR A 531 8.52 10.05 -21.11
N LEU A 532 9.30 9.05 -20.73
CA LEU A 532 9.13 8.33 -19.47
C LEU A 532 9.76 9.10 -18.31
N ILE A 533 10.92 9.72 -18.58
CA ILE A 533 11.63 10.59 -17.66
C ILE A 533 11.72 11.98 -18.30
N PRO A 534 10.84 12.91 -17.94
CA PRO A 534 10.78 14.22 -18.59
C PRO A 534 12.03 15.08 -18.32
N PRO A 535 12.63 15.75 -19.33
CA PRO A 535 12.56 15.50 -20.78
C PRO A 535 13.71 14.59 -21.28
N SER A 536 14.39 13.89 -20.37
CA SER A 536 15.64 13.17 -20.65
C SER A 536 15.51 11.88 -21.46
N ILE A 537 14.51 11.02 -21.17
CA ILE A 537 14.43 9.68 -21.76
C ILE A 537 13.04 9.44 -22.34
N THR A 538 13.00 9.16 -23.64
CA THR A 538 11.81 8.72 -24.36
C THR A 538 11.51 7.24 -24.07
N LEU A 539 10.26 6.82 -24.25
CA LEU A 539 9.84 5.42 -24.14
C LEU A 539 10.68 4.47 -25.02
N TRP A 540 11.12 4.96 -26.18
CA TRP A 540 11.96 4.20 -27.10
C TRP A 540 13.39 4.02 -26.58
N GLN A 541 13.95 5.06 -25.96
CA GLN A 541 15.27 5.00 -25.33
C GLN A 541 15.23 4.21 -24.01
N ALA A 542 14.09 4.20 -23.33
CA ALA A 542 13.84 3.41 -22.13
C ALA A 542 13.52 1.93 -22.44
N ALA A 543 13.61 1.50 -23.71
CA ALA A 543 13.33 0.13 -24.08
C ALA A 543 14.22 -0.82 -23.27
N ALA A 544 13.57 -1.75 -22.56
CA ALA A 544 14.26 -2.71 -21.72
C ALA A 544 15.20 -3.60 -22.57
N PRO A 545 16.29 -4.13 -22.02
CA PRO A 545 17.18 -5.03 -22.75
C PRO A 545 16.44 -6.30 -23.20
N PRO A 546 16.94 -7.02 -24.23
CA PRO A 546 16.27 -8.20 -24.79
C PRO A 546 15.87 -9.25 -23.74
N GLN A 547 16.68 -9.43 -22.69
CA GLN A 547 16.40 -10.34 -21.58
C GLN A 547 15.13 -9.92 -20.81
N SER A 548 14.95 -8.63 -20.56
CA SER A 548 13.76 -8.08 -19.93
C SER A 548 12.54 -8.15 -20.84
N GLN A 549 12.73 -7.89 -22.15
CA GLN A 549 11.66 -8.03 -23.14
C GLN A 549 11.20 -9.48 -23.28
N GLY A 550 12.14 -10.43 -23.33
CA GLY A 550 11.85 -11.86 -23.37
C GLY A 550 11.08 -12.32 -22.13
N PHE A 551 11.49 -11.87 -20.94
CA PHE A 551 10.74 -12.10 -19.71
C PHE A 551 9.32 -11.55 -19.80
N MET A 552 9.12 -10.30 -20.23
CA MET A 552 7.78 -9.73 -20.40
C MET A 552 6.93 -10.47 -21.45
N LEU A 553 7.54 -10.90 -22.55
CA LEU A 553 6.86 -11.60 -23.64
C LEU A 553 6.26 -12.92 -23.16
N VAL A 554 6.99 -13.71 -22.37
CA VAL A 554 6.48 -14.96 -21.78
C VAL A 554 5.22 -14.70 -20.97
N GLY A 555 5.25 -13.66 -20.13
CA GLY A 555 4.10 -13.24 -19.32
C GLY A 555 2.92 -12.84 -20.19
N ALA A 556 3.15 -11.98 -21.17
CA ALA A 556 2.12 -11.51 -22.09
C ALA A 556 1.47 -12.67 -22.87
N LEU A 557 2.27 -13.61 -23.40
CA LEU A 557 1.78 -14.76 -24.16
C LEU A 557 0.89 -15.69 -23.34
N PHE A 558 1.15 -15.83 -22.03
CA PHE A 558 0.34 -16.66 -21.15
C PHE A 558 -0.90 -15.94 -20.63
N ILE A 559 -0.73 -14.69 -20.20
CA ILE A 559 -1.73 -13.92 -19.47
C ILE A 559 -2.79 -13.32 -20.38
N ILE A 560 -2.41 -12.76 -21.54
CA ILE A 560 -3.35 -12.09 -22.43
C ILE A 560 -4.45 -13.04 -22.92
N PRO A 561 -4.16 -14.29 -23.35
CA PRO A 561 -5.21 -15.23 -23.71
C PRO A 561 -6.20 -15.50 -22.56
N ILE A 562 -5.71 -15.63 -21.32
CA ILE A 562 -6.57 -15.82 -20.14
C ILE A 562 -7.48 -14.61 -19.95
N ILE A 563 -6.94 -13.39 -20.05
CA ILE A 563 -7.71 -12.15 -19.95
C ILE A 563 -8.78 -12.08 -21.04
N LEU A 564 -8.44 -12.40 -22.29
CA LEU A 564 -9.37 -12.34 -23.41
C LEU A 564 -10.49 -13.38 -23.27
N VAL A 565 -10.15 -14.62 -22.92
CA VAL A 565 -11.13 -15.69 -22.66
C VAL A 565 -12.07 -15.27 -21.53
N TYR A 566 -11.52 -14.75 -20.42
CA TYR A 566 -12.31 -14.26 -19.31
C TYR A 566 -13.22 -13.10 -19.71
N THR A 567 -12.68 -12.10 -20.42
CA THR A 567 -13.44 -10.91 -20.83
C THR A 567 -14.58 -11.28 -21.76
N PHE A 568 -14.30 -12.13 -22.75
CA PHE A 568 -15.32 -12.68 -23.64
C PHE A 568 -16.39 -13.45 -22.87
N TRP A 569 -15.97 -14.31 -21.95
CA TRP A 569 -16.89 -15.09 -21.13
C TRP A 569 -17.73 -14.21 -20.18
N SER A 570 -17.14 -13.21 -19.55
CA SER A 570 -17.84 -12.25 -18.70
C SER A 570 -18.89 -11.50 -19.51
N TYR A 571 -18.51 -10.99 -20.69
CA TYR A 571 -19.46 -10.41 -21.64
C TYR A 571 -20.57 -11.40 -22.00
N TYR A 572 -20.24 -12.66 -22.32
CA TYR A 572 -21.23 -13.70 -22.61
C TYR A 572 -22.19 -14.01 -21.44
N VAL A 573 -21.71 -13.99 -20.21
CA VAL A 573 -22.53 -14.26 -19.02
C VAL A 573 -23.47 -13.12 -18.70
N PHE A 574 -23.05 -11.87 -18.96
CA PHE A 574 -23.81 -10.67 -18.68
C PHE A 574 -24.61 -10.14 -19.88
N ARG A 575 -24.32 -10.56 -21.11
CA ARG A 575 -25.08 -10.14 -22.31
C ARG A 575 -26.54 -10.61 -22.18
N GLY A 576 -27.48 -9.71 -22.46
CA GLY A 576 -28.91 -10.01 -22.43
C GLY A 576 -29.54 -10.14 -21.03
N LYS A 577 -28.77 -10.01 -19.93
CA LYS A 577 -29.29 -10.03 -18.54
C LYS A 577 -29.52 -8.63 -17.95
N VAL A 578 -29.56 -7.59 -18.79
CA VAL A 578 -29.94 -6.22 -18.41
C VAL A 578 -31.26 -5.90 -19.11
N PRO A 579 -32.43 -6.11 -18.45
CA PRO A 579 -33.67 -5.56 -18.95
C PRO A 579 -33.56 -4.03 -18.95
N HIS A 580 -33.93 -3.39 -20.05
CA HIS A 580 -34.16 -1.94 -20.07
C HIS A 580 -35.31 -1.64 -19.08
N GLY A 581 -35.03 -1.01 -17.95
CA GLY A 581 -36.06 -0.44 -17.06
C GLY A 581 -36.03 -0.87 -15.59
N GLU A 582 -35.29 -1.91 -15.19
CA GLU A 582 -35.15 -2.21 -13.75
C GLU A 582 -33.99 -1.39 -13.14
N GLY A 583 -34.35 -0.27 -12.53
CA GLY A 583 -33.47 0.52 -11.68
C GLY A 583 -32.95 -0.33 -10.53
N TYR A 584 -31.63 -0.37 -10.39
CA TYR A 584 -30.92 -1.01 -9.28
C TYR A 584 -31.35 -0.36 -7.95
N HIS A 585 -31.95 -1.13 -7.05
CA HIS A 585 -32.14 -0.78 -5.62
C HIS A 585 -31.13 -1.50 -4.74
#